data_AF-A0A968FTE8-F1
#
_entry.id   AF-A0A968FTE8-F1
#
_cell.length_a   1.000
_cell.length_b   1.000
_cell.length_c   1.000
_cell.angle_alpha   90.00
_cell.angle_beta   90.00
_cell.angle_gamma   90.00
#
_symmetry.space_group_name_H-M   'P 1'
#
loop_
_entity.id
_entity.type
_entity.pdbx_description
1 polymer ?
#
loop_
_entity_poly.entity_id
_entity_poly.type
_entity_poly.pdbx_seq_one_letter_code
_entity_poly.pdbx_strand_id
1 'polypeptide(L)'
;MVKKNYDNRDHTLMLADLTSQDFVLMDAGARLQRALEERLDATGFVLAGQEAKYRLKYKVEEFDAGSRFARLATFGIADAAQGRLKVKAALYKQNQMVGAWIIDSWLKGGFTGGSDSELFEKAAEEITQHLKGDGLY
;
A
#
# COMPACT_ATOMS: atom_id res chain seq x y z
N MET A 1 22.39 16.18 -25.59
CA MET A 1 21.21 15.39 -25.13
C MET A 1 21.64 13.94 -25.01
N VAL A 2 21.80 13.42 -23.79
CA VAL A 2 22.17 12.01 -23.59
C VAL A 2 20.86 11.23 -23.42
N LYS A 3 20.52 10.40 -24.41
CA LYS A 3 19.46 9.38 -24.29
C LYS A 3 19.96 8.33 -23.27
N LYS A 4 19.52 8.44 -22.02
CA LYS A 4 19.63 7.34 -21.06
C LYS A 4 18.67 6.24 -21.52
N ASN A 5 19.19 5.29 -22.29
CA ASN A 5 18.55 3.99 -22.45
C ASN A 5 18.74 3.24 -21.13
N TYR A 6 17.77 3.41 -20.21
CA TYR A 6 17.61 2.48 -19.11
C TYR A 6 17.11 1.17 -19.72
N ASP A 7 17.88 0.09 -19.55
CA ASP A 7 17.43 -1.25 -19.89
C ASP A 7 16.27 -1.61 -18.95
N ASN A 8 15.05 -1.35 -19.42
CA ASN A 8 13.80 -1.38 -18.64
C ASN A 8 13.42 -2.79 -18.16
N ARG A 9 14.21 -3.81 -18.47
CA ARG A 9 13.93 -5.23 -18.21
C ARG A 9 14.34 -5.68 -16.80
N ASP A 10 15.25 -4.97 -16.15
CA ASP A 10 15.81 -5.41 -14.86
C ASP A 10 14.98 -4.99 -13.63
N HIS A 11 13.96 -4.15 -13.82
CA HIS A 11 13.12 -3.57 -12.76
C HIS A 11 11.62 -3.80 -13.00
N THR A 12 11.23 -4.96 -13.53
CA THR A 12 9.81 -5.30 -13.69
C THR A 12 9.21 -5.83 -12.39
N LEU A 13 8.03 -5.34 -12.02
CA LEU A 13 7.30 -5.71 -10.80
C LEU A 13 5.88 -6.14 -11.14
N MET A 14 5.44 -7.26 -10.57
CA MET A 14 4.04 -7.66 -10.55
C MET A 14 3.45 -7.44 -9.15
N LEU A 15 2.28 -6.82 -9.09
CA LEU A 15 1.44 -6.78 -7.90
C LEU A 15 0.64 -8.07 -7.77
N ALA A 16 0.58 -8.65 -6.58
CA ALA A 16 -0.22 -9.83 -6.29
C ALA A 16 -1.04 -9.60 -5.01
N ASP A 17 -2.34 -9.35 -5.20
CA ASP A 17 -3.30 -9.22 -4.11
C ASP A 17 -3.67 -10.59 -3.54
N LEU A 18 -3.32 -10.82 -2.27
CA LEU A 18 -3.71 -12.00 -1.50
C LEU A 18 -4.96 -11.75 -0.64
N THR A 19 -5.49 -10.54 -0.64
CA THR A 19 -6.71 -10.13 0.10
C THR A 19 -7.97 -10.68 -0.57
N SER A 20 -7.94 -10.92 -1.88
CA SER A 20 -9.07 -11.45 -2.67
C SER A 20 -9.68 -12.76 -2.15
N GLN A 21 -8.97 -13.50 -1.28
CA GLN A 21 -9.48 -14.71 -0.61
C GLN A 21 -10.38 -14.41 0.59
N ASP A 22 -10.38 -13.17 1.08
CA ASP A 22 -11.23 -12.66 2.15
C ASP A 22 -12.30 -11.74 1.56
N PHE A 23 -13.54 -12.24 1.50
CA PHE A 23 -14.67 -11.49 0.93
C PHE A 23 -15.00 -10.19 1.68
N VAL A 24 -14.62 -10.08 2.95
CA VAL A 24 -14.86 -8.86 3.75
C VAL A 24 -13.86 -7.77 3.39
N LEU A 25 -12.61 -8.16 3.10
CA LEU A 25 -11.51 -7.24 2.85
C LEU A 25 -11.20 -7.04 1.36
N MET A 26 -11.89 -7.75 0.45
CA MET A 26 -11.66 -7.69 -0.98
C MET A 26 -11.72 -6.25 -1.55
N ASP A 27 -12.65 -5.42 -1.08
CA ASP A 27 -12.72 -4.01 -1.49
C ASP A 27 -11.48 -3.22 -1.03
N ALA A 28 -11.05 -3.43 0.22
CA ALA A 28 -9.83 -2.83 0.75
C ALA A 28 -8.58 -3.29 -0.03
N GLY A 29 -8.52 -4.57 -0.43
CA GLY A 29 -7.47 -5.10 -1.31
C GLY A 29 -7.43 -4.37 -2.66
N ALA A 30 -8.58 -4.21 -3.32
CA ALA A 30 -8.67 -3.50 -4.59
C ALA A 30 -8.30 -2.00 -4.47
N ARG A 31 -8.67 -1.35 -3.37
CA ARG A 31 -8.30 0.05 -3.09
C ARG A 31 -6.81 0.21 -2.86
N LEU A 32 -6.19 -0.70 -2.12
CA LEU A 32 -4.74 -0.73 -1.93
C LEU A 32 -4.00 -0.98 -3.24
N GLN A 33 -4.54 -1.85 -4.11
CA GLN A 33 -3.95 -2.08 -5.43
C GLN A 33 -3.81 -0.79 -6.22
N ARG A 34 -4.91 -0.02 -6.33
CA ARG A 34 -4.92 1.26 -7.08
C ARG A 34 -3.91 2.24 -6.50
N ALA A 35 -3.87 2.37 -5.17
CA ALA A 35 -2.91 3.24 -4.49
C ALA A 35 -1.46 2.83 -4.75
N LEU A 36 -1.17 1.52 -4.77
CA LEU A 36 0.15 0.99 -5.12
C LEU A 36 0.50 1.27 -6.58
N GLU A 37 -0.42 1.06 -7.51
CA GLU A 37 -0.21 1.34 -8.94
C GLU A 37 0.15 2.82 -9.16
N GLU A 38 -0.57 3.75 -8.53
CA GLU A 38 -0.30 5.18 -8.60
C GLU A 38 1.06 5.59 -8.00
N ARG A 39 1.49 4.92 -6.92
CA ARG A 39 2.75 5.24 -6.22
C ARG A 39 3.98 4.55 -6.82
N LEU A 40 3.80 3.43 -7.50
CA LEU A 40 4.89 2.65 -8.10
C LEU A 40 5.62 3.41 -9.21
N ASP A 41 4.94 4.32 -9.92
CA ASP A 41 5.54 5.21 -10.90
C ASP A 41 6.73 6.00 -10.33
N ALA A 42 6.77 6.21 -9.00
CA ALA A 42 7.85 6.91 -8.31
C ALA A 42 9.02 6.01 -7.86
N THR A 43 8.97 4.68 -8.07
CA THR A 43 9.92 3.69 -7.50
C THR A 43 10.95 3.14 -8.47
N GLY A 44 10.91 3.56 -9.75
CA GLY A 44 11.78 3.02 -10.80
C GLY A 44 11.43 1.60 -11.24
N PHE A 45 10.45 0.96 -10.59
CA PHE A 45 9.84 -0.28 -11.08
C PHE A 45 8.84 0.00 -12.20
N VAL A 46 8.79 -0.91 -13.17
CA VAL A 46 7.77 -0.91 -14.22
C VAL A 46 6.80 -2.05 -13.94
N LEU A 47 5.50 -1.74 -13.87
CA LEU A 47 4.48 -2.76 -13.73
C LEU A 47 4.50 -3.69 -14.95
N ALA A 48 4.61 -4.99 -14.68
CA ALA A 48 4.59 -6.04 -15.69
C ALA A 48 3.70 -7.19 -15.25
N GLY A 49 3.21 -7.97 -16.22
CA GLY A 49 2.40 -9.15 -16.00
C GLY A 49 3.20 -10.31 -15.39
N GLN A 50 2.81 -11.54 -15.73
CA GLN A 50 3.36 -12.75 -15.08
C GLN A 50 4.88 -12.94 -15.24
N GLU A 51 5.48 -12.35 -16.27
CA GLU A 51 6.92 -12.40 -16.56
C GLU A 51 7.76 -11.40 -15.74
N ALA A 52 7.16 -10.70 -14.76
CA ALA A 52 7.89 -9.76 -13.92
C ALA A 52 8.99 -10.44 -13.10
N LYS A 53 10.18 -9.82 -13.06
CA LYS A 53 11.34 -10.30 -12.30
C LYS A 53 11.10 -10.26 -10.79
N TYR A 54 10.37 -9.24 -10.35
CA TYR A 54 9.96 -9.06 -8.97
C TYR A 54 8.45 -9.26 -8.83
N ARG A 55 8.03 -9.74 -7.66
CA ARG A 55 6.63 -9.86 -7.28
C ARG A 55 6.43 -9.26 -5.90
N LEU A 56 5.63 -8.21 -5.81
CA LEU A 56 5.16 -7.66 -4.55
C LEU A 56 3.82 -8.32 -4.22
N LYS A 57 3.85 -9.23 -3.24
CA LYS A 57 2.64 -9.82 -2.67
C LYS A 57 2.18 -8.94 -1.51
N TYR A 58 0.89 -8.66 -1.43
CA TYR A 58 0.33 -7.94 -0.29
C TYR A 58 -1.01 -8.54 0.15
N LYS A 59 -1.36 -8.30 1.41
CA LYS A 59 -2.61 -8.74 2.02
C LYS A 59 -3.09 -7.71 3.03
N VAL A 60 -4.32 -7.23 2.90
CA VAL A 60 -4.99 -6.49 3.97
C VAL A 60 -5.41 -7.48 5.05
N GLU A 61 -5.00 -7.23 6.28
CA GLU A 61 -5.31 -8.06 7.45
C GLU A 61 -6.41 -7.42 8.32
N GLU A 62 -6.51 -6.10 8.30
CA GLU A 62 -7.50 -5.34 9.07
C GLU A 62 -7.82 -4.05 8.30
N PHE A 63 -9.11 -3.72 8.20
CA PHE A 63 -9.55 -2.44 7.67
C PHE A 63 -10.78 -1.95 8.43
N ASP A 64 -10.67 -0.75 8.99
CA ASP A 64 -11.78 0.02 9.53
C ASP A 64 -11.68 1.43 8.96
N ALA A 65 -12.71 1.88 8.24
CA ALA A 65 -12.76 3.23 7.69
C ALA A 65 -12.91 4.30 8.78
N GLY A 66 -13.33 3.91 9.99
CA GLY A 66 -13.75 4.78 11.07
C GLY A 66 -15.04 5.55 10.73
N SER A 67 -15.79 5.97 11.74
CA SER A 67 -17.05 6.71 11.52
C SER A 67 -16.80 8.18 11.23
N ARG A 68 -17.14 8.63 10.01
CA ARG A 68 -17.13 10.06 9.64
C ARG A 68 -18.10 10.88 10.50
N PHE A 69 -19.25 10.30 10.84
CA PHE A 69 -20.21 10.93 11.74
C PHE A 69 -19.64 11.06 13.16
N ALA A 70 -19.00 10.02 13.69
CA ALA A 70 -18.35 10.09 15.01
C ALA A 70 -17.20 11.10 15.02
N ARG A 71 -16.43 11.21 13.92
CA ARG A 71 -15.40 12.25 13.74
C ARG A 71 -15.97 13.66 13.87
N LEU A 72 -17.10 13.93 13.20
CA LEU A 72 -17.77 15.23 13.28
C LEU A 72 -18.39 15.48 14.66
N ALA A 73 -19.07 14.48 15.22
CA ALA A 73 -19.79 14.60 16.49
C ALA A 73 -18.86 14.73 17.71
N THR A 74 -17.69 14.09 17.67
CA THR A 74 -16.75 14.04 18.80
C THR A 74 -15.51 14.89 18.57
N PHE A 75 -15.48 15.69 17.50
CA PHE A 75 -14.28 16.40 17.04
C PHE A 75 -13.06 15.48 16.88
N GLY A 76 -13.29 14.20 16.58
CA GLY A 76 -12.26 13.19 16.38
C GLY A 76 -11.68 12.56 17.65
N ILE A 77 -12.29 12.75 18.82
CA ILE A 77 -11.77 12.24 20.09
C ILE A 77 -12.14 10.77 20.33
N ALA A 78 -13.27 10.28 19.78
CA ALA A 78 -13.71 8.91 20.02
C ALA A 78 -12.89 7.86 19.24
N ASP A 79 -12.69 6.68 19.82
CA ASP A 79 -12.01 5.55 19.14
C ASP A 79 -12.74 5.14 17.85
N ALA A 80 -14.08 5.16 17.86
CA ALA A 80 -14.90 4.92 16.66
C ALA A 80 -14.70 5.97 15.55
N ALA A 81 -13.98 7.05 15.82
CA ALA A 81 -13.63 8.09 14.85
C ALA A 81 -12.32 7.76 14.09
N GLN A 82 -11.50 6.84 14.61
CA GLN A 82 -10.21 6.49 14.02
C GLN A 82 -10.40 5.46 12.91
N GLY A 83 -9.83 5.74 11.73
CA GLY A 83 -9.71 4.74 10.67
C GLY A 83 -8.36 4.03 10.79
N ARG A 84 -8.32 2.73 10.49
CA ARG A 84 -7.12 1.90 10.54
C ARG A 84 -7.05 0.97 9.33
N LEU A 85 -5.85 0.76 8.83
CA LEU A 85 -5.56 -0.20 7.77
C LEU A 85 -4.26 -0.93 8.11
N LYS A 86 -4.33 -2.25 8.26
CA LYS A 86 -3.16 -3.10 8.49
C LYS A 86 -2.89 -3.97 7.29
N VAL A 87 -1.65 -3.91 6.79
CA VAL A 87 -1.23 -4.60 5.57
C VAL A 87 0.02 -5.42 5.83
N LYS A 88 0.06 -6.64 5.33
CA LYS A 88 1.29 -7.42 5.16
C LYS A 88 1.74 -7.29 3.72
N ALA A 89 3.00 -6.93 3.50
CA ALA A 89 3.61 -6.85 2.17
C ALA A 89 4.92 -7.63 2.15
N ALA A 90 5.21 -8.30 1.03
CA ALA A 90 6.45 -9.04 0.85
C ALA A 90 6.92 -8.96 -0.60
N LEU A 91 8.19 -8.63 -0.79
CA LEU A 91 8.86 -8.58 -2.08
C LEU A 91 9.58 -9.90 -2.36
N TYR A 92 9.34 -10.45 -3.54
CA TYR A 92 9.99 -11.66 -4.03
C TYR A 92 10.78 -11.37 -5.30
N LYS A 93 11.95 -12.00 -5.45
CA LYS A 93 12.74 -12.08 -6.68
C LYS A 93 12.89 -13.54 -7.05
N GLN A 94 12.38 -13.96 -8.21
CA GLN A 94 12.46 -15.37 -8.66
C GLN A 94 12.06 -16.38 -7.56
N ASN A 95 10.91 -16.18 -6.93
CA ASN A 95 10.36 -16.97 -5.81
C ASN A 95 11.12 -16.92 -4.47
N GLN A 96 12.27 -16.25 -4.39
CA GLN A 96 12.93 -15.99 -3.11
C GLN A 96 12.39 -14.69 -2.50
N MET A 97 11.99 -14.73 -1.23
CA MET A 97 11.61 -13.53 -0.47
C MET A 97 12.87 -12.69 -0.20
N VAL A 98 12.82 -11.41 -0.55
CA VAL A 98 13.93 -10.46 -0.38
C VAL A 98 13.56 -9.30 0.57
N GLY A 99 12.28 -9.17 0.94
CA GLY A 99 11.81 -8.21 1.93
C GLY A 99 10.39 -8.53 2.39
N ALA A 100 10.05 -8.18 3.63
CA ALA A 100 8.71 -8.33 4.19
C ALA A 100 8.46 -7.27 5.26
N TRP A 101 7.25 -6.74 5.28
CA TRP A 101 6.85 -5.60 6.11
C TRP A 101 5.42 -5.75 6.60
N ILE A 102 5.16 -5.20 7.77
CA ILE A 102 3.82 -5.00 8.32
C ILE A 102 3.61 -3.50 8.42
N ILE A 103 2.64 -3.00 7.68
CA ILE A 103 2.30 -1.58 7.59
C ILE A 103 1.02 -1.37 8.40
N ASP A 104 1.04 -0.40 9.31
CA ASP A 104 -0.09 -0.03 10.16
C ASP A 104 -0.42 1.44 9.97
N SER A 105 -1.36 1.70 9.07
CA SER A 105 -1.83 3.04 8.74
C SER A 105 -3.00 3.41 9.64
N TRP A 106 -2.97 4.63 10.18
CA TRP A 106 -4.06 5.20 10.97
C TRP A 106 -4.43 6.62 10.53
N LEU A 107 -5.70 6.96 10.70
CA LEU A 107 -6.18 8.34 10.63
C LEU A 107 -6.20 8.92 12.05
N LYS A 108 -5.41 9.98 12.27
CA LYS A 108 -5.57 10.80 13.48
C LYS A 108 -6.98 11.37 13.47
N GLY A 109 -7.70 11.22 14.57
CA GLY A 109 -8.98 11.90 14.76
C GLY A 109 -8.78 13.42 14.84
N GLY A 110 -9.72 14.17 14.26
CA GLY A 110 -9.77 15.64 14.33
C GLY A 110 -10.79 16.24 13.35
N PHE A 111 -11.05 17.54 13.45
CA PHE A 111 -11.97 18.29 12.57
C PHE A 111 -11.56 18.27 11.09
N THR A 112 -10.26 18.10 10.80
CA THR A 112 -9.69 17.90 9.46
C THR A 112 -9.60 16.42 9.06
N GLY A 113 -10.26 15.53 9.82
CA GLY A 113 -10.07 14.09 9.81
C GLY A 113 -10.22 13.50 8.42
N GLY A 114 -9.08 13.12 7.85
CA GLY A 114 -8.86 12.76 6.46
C GLY A 114 -9.78 11.69 5.88
N SER A 115 -9.69 11.48 4.58
CA SER A 115 -10.48 10.43 3.91
C SER A 115 -9.94 9.03 4.24
N ASP A 116 -10.80 8.02 4.22
CA ASP A 116 -10.35 6.62 4.31
C ASP A 116 -9.38 6.25 3.19
N SER A 117 -9.43 6.92 2.03
CA SER A 117 -8.43 6.81 0.96
C SER A 117 -7.01 7.15 1.43
N GLU A 118 -6.83 8.07 2.37
CA GLU A 118 -5.51 8.42 2.91
C GLU A 118 -4.84 7.25 3.63
N LEU A 119 -5.61 6.30 4.18
CA LEU A 119 -5.05 5.09 4.78
C LEU A 119 -4.30 4.24 3.73
N PHE A 120 -4.93 4.10 2.56
CA PHE A 120 -4.39 3.33 1.44
C PHE A 120 -3.21 4.06 0.80
N GLU A 121 -3.31 5.38 0.64
CA GLU A 121 -2.20 6.20 0.12
C GLU A 121 -0.98 6.13 1.03
N LYS A 122 -1.14 6.27 2.35
CA LYS A 122 -0.05 6.12 3.31
C LYS A 122 0.56 4.73 3.30
N ALA A 123 -0.29 3.70 3.26
CA ALA A 123 0.21 2.33 3.21
C ALA A 123 1.00 2.06 1.92
N ALA A 124 0.52 2.54 0.78
CA ALA A 124 1.22 2.44 -0.50
C ALA A 124 2.52 3.25 -0.50
N GLU A 125 2.52 4.45 0.10
CA GLU A 125 3.72 5.26 0.26
C GLU A 125 4.79 4.52 1.10
N GLU A 126 4.43 3.97 2.25
CA GLU A 126 5.37 3.22 3.10
C GLU A 126 5.91 1.97 2.40
N ILE A 127 5.05 1.20 1.73
CA ILE A 127 5.48 0.05 0.92
C ILE A 127 6.46 0.49 -0.17
N THR A 128 6.15 1.56 -0.89
CA THR A 128 7.01 2.04 -1.98
C THR A 128 8.33 2.64 -1.49
N GLN A 129 8.36 3.25 -0.30
CA GLN A 129 9.60 3.66 0.36
C GLN A 129 10.50 2.44 0.65
N HIS A 130 9.93 1.36 1.19
CA HIS A 130 10.67 0.11 1.36
C HIS A 130 11.21 -0.47 0.05
N LEU A 131 10.46 -0.36 -1.05
CA LEU A 131 10.92 -0.81 -2.38
C LEU A 131 12.11 0.01 -2.91
N LYS A 132 12.20 1.30 -2.57
CA LYS A 132 13.33 2.16 -2.97
C LYS A 132 14.63 1.83 -2.23
N GLY A 133 14.56 1.01 -1.18
CA GLY A 133 15.71 0.66 -0.35
C GLY A 133 16.01 1.68 0.74
N ASP A 134 15.17 2.70 0.91
CA ASP A 134 15.23 3.60 2.06
C ASP A 134 14.65 2.85 3.27
N GLY A 135 15.53 2.11 3.94
CA GLY A 135 15.34 1.77 5.34
C GLY A 135 15.33 3.07 6.14
N LEU A 136 14.20 3.37 6.78
CA LEU A 136 14.17 4.36 7.86
C LEU A 136 15.09 3.85 8.98
N TYR A 137 16.22 4.54 9.13
CA TYR A 137 17.02 4.60 10.35
C TYR A 137 16.26 5.34 11.45
#